data_AF-A0A6G3D048-F1
#
_entry.id   AF-A0A6G3D048-F1
#
_cell.length_a   1.000
_cell.length_b   1.000
_cell.length_c   1.000
_cell.angle_alpha   90.00
_cell.angle_beta   90.00
_cell.angle_gamma   90.00
#
_symmetry.space_group_name_H-M   'P 1'
#
loop_
_entity.id
_entity.type
_entity.pdbx_description
1 polymer ?
#
loop_
_entity_poly.entity_id
_entity_poly.type
_entity_poly.pdbx_seq_one_letter_code
_entity_poly.pdbx_strand_id
1 'polypeptide(L)'
;MDDHSGKSPDHLTINVTHRDDPVFEVTEADAFASVRRYPNIVVRGPLFGLAEQRRGDRPRWRLMGELDTGFPQMVRDELNSHLWFTARDETEDRAERRSLLAAVARLETEKADEVSACGVRYRVVRADEFARIGDGRLEPPRATDPDDDGWDLDATEPCRTDGFVVDHAAAVGLSEGVGRAGLLQLAYTADRFPADVRADSDVDQYGPSRIHPLMDEHGNITYGT
;
A
#
# COMPACT_ATOMS: atom_id res chain seq x y z
N MET A 1 5.83 12.83 36.90
CA MET A 1 6.58 12.50 35.67
C MET A 1 5.85 11.27 35.17
N ASP A 2 4.75 11.50 34.47
CA ASP A 2 3.82 10.43 34.13
C ASP A 2 4.41 9.68 32.95
N ASP A 3 4.88 8.47 33.23
CA ASP A 3 5.41 7.52 32.26
C ASP A 3 4.27 7.02 31.37
N HIS A 4 3.94 7.80 30.34
CA HIS A 4 3.19 7.31 29.19
C HIS A 4 4.15 6.59 28.24
N SER A 5 4.64 5.42 28.65
CA SER A 5 5.06 4.38 27.72
C SER A 5 3.82 3.80 27.02
N GLY A 6 3.09 4.64 26.28
CA GLY A 6 2.05 4.19 25.38
C GLY A 6 2.70 3.35 24.28
N LYS A 7 2.19 2.14 24.04
CA LYS A 7 2.62 1.31 22.92
C LYS A 7 2.62 2.17 21.65
N SER A 8 3.74 2.20 20.92
CA SER A 8 3.80 2.89 19.63
C SER A 8 2.64 2.44 18.74
N PRO A 9 2.02 3.34 17.97
CA PRO A 9 0.97 2.98 17.04
C PRO A 9 1.38 1.81 16.14
N ASP A 10 0.44 0.91 15.83
CA ASP A 10 0.73 -0.28 15.03
C ASP A 10 1.29 0.08 13.63
N HIS A 11 0.93 1.23 13.06
CA HIS A 11 1.46 1.71 11.77
C HIS A 11 2.90 2.25 11.83
N LEU A 12 3.44 2.47 13.04
CA LEU A 12 4.82 2.91 13.26
C LEU A 12 5.73 1.77 13.78
N THR A 13 5.21 0.53 13.80
CA THR A 13 5.94 -0.63 14.34
C THR A 13 6.06 -1.70 13.27
N ILE A 14 7.28 -2.21 13.03
CA ILE A 14 7.51 -3.39 12.19
C ILE A 14 7.66 -4.59 13.12
N ASN A 15 6.63 -5.44 13.16
CA ASN A 15 6.67 -6.67 13.94
C ASN A 15 7.38 -7.76 13.13
N VAL A 16 8.52 -8.24 13.62
CA VAL A 16 9.27 -9.34 12.97
C VAL A 16 9.10 -10.62 13.77
N THR A 17 8.76 -11.71 13.10
CA THR A 17 8.71 -13.05 13.68
C THR A 17 9.50 -14.02 12.84
N HIS A 18 10.02 -15.04 13.51
CA HIS A 18 10.59 -16.22 12.87
C HIS A 18 9.58 -17.37 12.98
N ARG A 19 9.51 -18.23 11.96
CA ARG A 19 8.62 -19.38 11.90
C ARG A 19 9.46 -20.62 11.64
N ASP A 20 9.38 -21.60 12.54
CA ASP A 20 10.10 -22.87 12.41
C ASP A 20 9.41 -23.83 11.41
N ASP A 21 9.30 -23.45 10.14
CA ASP A 21 8.80 -24.31 9.06
C ASP A 21 9.73 -24.32 7.83
N PRO A 22 9.95 -25.48 7.21
CA PRO A 22 11.01 -25.63 6.21
C PRO A 22 10.78 -24.82 4.94
N VAL A 23 9.53 -24.53 4.59
CA VAL A 23 9.21 -23.69 3.43
C VAL A 23 9.60 -22.25 3.74
N PHE A 24 9.18 -21.74 4.91
CA PHE A 24 9.56 -20.42 5.38
C PHE A 24 11.07 -20.24 5.48
N GLU A 25 11.80 -21.21 6.03
CA GLU A 25 13.28 -21.14 6.13
C GLU A 25 13.95 -20.98 4.76
N VAL A 26 13.51 -21.75 3.77
CA VAL A 26 14.08 -21.70 2.42
C VAL A 26 13.73 -20.38 1.73
N THR A 27 12.48 -19.92 1.84
CA THR A 27 12.04 -18.63 1.29
C THR A 27 12.76 -17.46 1.95
N GLU A 28 12.93 -17.46 3.28
CA GLU A 28 13.67 -16.41 3.99
C GLU A 28 15.16 -16.41 3.63
N ALA A 29 15.78 -17.59 3.49
CA ALA A 29 17.18 -17.69 3.09
C ALA A 29 17.41 -17.14 1.67
N ASP A 30 16.52 -17.46 0.72
CA ASP A 30 16.58 -16.94 -0.66
C ASP A 30 16.35 -15.43 -0.69
N ALA A 31 15.32 -14.93 0.01
CA ALA A 31 15.04 -13.50 0.14
C ALA A 31 16.21 -12.74 0.77
N PHE A 32 16.82 -13.27 1.84
CA PHE A 32 17.96 -12.64 2.50
C PHE A 32 19.22 -12.61 1.62
N ALA A 33 19.49 -13.70 0.89
CA ALA A 33 20.58 -13.74 -0.09
C ALA A 33 20.39 -12.68 -1.18
N SER A 34 19.16 -12.49 -1.65
CA SER A 34 18.82 -11.47 -2.63
C SER A 34 18.99 -10.05 -2.08
N VAL A 35 18.52 -9.76 -0.86
CA VAL A 35 18.71 -8.45 -0.20
C VAL A 35 20.18 -8.04 -0.15
N ARG A 36 21.10 -9.00 0.07
CA ARG A 36 22.55 -8.73 0.05
C ARG A 36 23.10 -8.43 -1.34
N ARG A 37 22.56 -9.10 -2.38
CA ARG A 37 22.99 -8.93 -3.76
C ARG A 37 22.41 -7.67 -4.41
N TYR A 38 21.21 -7.29 -4.00
CA TYR A 38 20.46 -6.13 -4.48
C TYR A 38 20.16 -5.19 -3.29
N PRO A 39 21.17 -4.47 -2.76
CA PRO A 39 21.03 -3.73 -1.50
C PRO A 39 20.19 -2.46 -1.63
N ASN A 40 20.11 -1.88 -2.83
CA ASN A 40 19.46 -0.59 -3.04
C ASN A 40 18.00 -0.78 -3.48
N ILE A 41 17.15 0.22 -3.21
CA ILE A 41 15.75 0.25 -3.64
C ILE A 41 15.59 1.38 -4.66
N VAL A 42 14.84 1.12 -5.73
CA VAL A 42 14.40 2.11 -6.70
C VAL A 42 12.89 2.11 -6.77
N VAL A 43 12.29 3.31 -6.77
CA VAL A 43 10.86 3.51 -6.92
C VAL A 43 10.54 3.76 -8.39
N ARG A 44 9.55 3.06 -8.93
CA ARG A 44 9.10 3.22 -10.32
C ARG A 44 8.12 4.38 -10.46
N GLY A 45 7.19 4.50 -9.52
CA GLY A 45 6.20 5.58 -9.48
C GLY A 45 4.91 5.17 -8.77
N PRO A 46 3.96 6.10 -8.66
CA PRO A 46 2.71 5.87 -7.96
C PRO A 46 1.74 5.05 -8.81
N LEU A 47 1.08 4.11 -8.15
CA LEU A 47 -0.08 3.38 -8.64
C LEU A 47 -1.25 3.66 -7.72
N PHE A 48 -2.45 3.59 -8.26
CA PHE A 48 -3.69 3.86 -7.54
C PHE A 48 -4.61 2.64 -7.63
N GLY A 49 -5.45 2.46 -6.61
CA GLY A 49 -6.48 1.43 -6.60
C GLY A 49 -7.54 1.71 -5.55
N LEU A 50 -8.45 0.76 -5.37
CA LEU A 50 -9.57 0.87 -4.43
C LEU A 50 -9.34 0.06 -3.17
N ALA A 51 -9.75 0.64 -2.05
CA ALA A 51 -9.88 -0.08 -0.81
C ALA A 51 -11.22 0.18 -0.14
N GLU A 52 -11.74 -0.85 0.52
CA GLU A 52 -12.92 -0.76 1.38
C GLU A 52 -12.56 -0.97 2.85
N GLN A 53 -13.38 -0.39 3.71
CA GLN A 53 -13.37 -0.61 5.14
C GLN A 53 -14.80 -0.84 5.60
N ARG A 54 -15.09 -2.05 6.09
CA ARG A 54 -16.43 -2.42 6.53
C ARG A 54 -16.63 -2.09 8.01
N ARG A 55 -17.89 -1.93 8.39
CA ARG A 55 -18.25 -1.71 9.80
C ARG A 55 -17.82 -2.91 10.66
N GLY A 56 -17.03 -2.64 11.69
CA GLY A 56 -16.54 -3.67 12.62
C GLY A 56 -15.15 -4.19 12.30
N ASP A 57 -14.60 -3.87 11.13
CA ASP A 57 -13.17 -4.01 10.91
C ASP A 57 -12.43 -3.08 11.89
N ARG A 58 -11.36 -3.57 12.52
CA ARG A 58 -10.29 -2.68 13.03
C ARG A 58 -9.85 -1.76 11.88
N PRO A 59 -9.21 -0.59 12.08
CA PRO A 59 -8.91 0.37 11.01
C PRO A 59 -7.92 -0.17 9.96
N ARG A 60 -8.37 -1.14 9.19
CA ARG A 60 -7.67 -1.93 8.19
C ARG A 60 -8.45 -1.71 6.91
N TRP A 61 -7.70 -1.40 5.87
CA TRP A 61 -8.24 -1.22 4.54
C TRP A 61 -8.05 -2.52 3.79
N ARG A 62 -9.09 -2.97 3.10
CA ARG A 62 -9.06 -4.14 2.24
C ARG A 62 -9.02 -3.68 0.81
N LEU A 63 -7.98 -4.06 0.08
CA LEU A 63 -7.86 -3.79 -1.34
C LEU A 63 -8.96 -4.55 -2.11
N MET A 64 -9.50 -3.91 -3.15
CA MET A 64 -10.61 -4.45 -3.96
C MET A 64 -10.15 -4.91 -5.35
N GLY A 65 -8.85 -4.91 -5.61
CA GLY A 65 -8.27 -5.18 -6.92
C GLY A 65 -6.80 -4.76 -6.99
N GLU A 66 -6.21 -4.88 -8.17
CA GLU A 66 -4.83 -4.48 -8.42
C GLU A 66 -4.66 -2.96 -8.35
N LEU A 67 -3.45 -2.54 -8.00
CA LEU A 67 -3.02 -1.16 -8.15
C LEU A 67 -2.21 -1.09 -9.44
N ASP A 68 -2.89 -0.94 -10.58
CA ASP A 68 -2.29 -1.03 -11.92
C ASP A 68 -2.31 0.30 -12.69
N THR A 69 -3.08 1.27 -12.20
CA THR A 69 -3.29 2.55 -12.86
C THR A 69 -2.45 3.67 -12.26
N GLY A 70 -1.78 4.44 -13.11
CA GLY A 70 -1.09 5.69 -12.73
C GLY A 70 -2.01 6.90 -12.58
N PHE A 71 -3.33 6.74 -12.77
CA PHE A 71 -4.28 7.86 -12.83
C PHE A 71 -5.37 7.71 -11.77
N PRO A 72 -5.42 8.59 -10.75
CA PRO A 72 -6.42 8.50 -9.69
C PRO A 72 -7.85 8.75 -10.18
N GLN A 73 -8.02 9.43 -11.32
CA GLN A 73 -9.35 9.61 -11.88
C GLN A 73 -9.94 8.30 -12.41
N MET A 74 -9.14 7.42 -13.02
CA MET A 74 -9.64 6.14 -13.50
C MET A 74 -10.15 5.28 -12.33
N VAL A 75 -9.49 5.36 -11.18
CA VAL A 75 -9.92 4.69 -9.94
C VAL A 75 -11.24 5.27 -9.39
N ARG A 76 -11.45 6.59 -9.50
CA ARG A 76 -12.75 7.19 -9.13
C ARG A 76 -13.87 6.73 -10.07
N ASP A 77 -13.59 6.61 -11.36
CA ASP A 77 -14.54 6.15 -12.36
C ASP A 77 -14.86 4.65 -12.18
N GLU A 78 -13.87 3.85 -11.79
CA GLU A 78 -14.03 2.45 -11.39
C GLU A 78 -14.91 2.33 -10.14
N LEU A 79 -14.66 3.15 -9.10
CA LEU A 79 -15.48 3.15 -7.90
C LEU A 79 -16.93 3.54 -8.19
N ASN A 80 -17.13 4.54 -9.06
CA ASN A 80 -18.46 4.94 -9.52
C ASN A 80 -19.18 3.74 -10.17
N SER A 81 -18.50 3.08 -11.11
CA SER A 81 -19.03 1.92 -11.83
C SER A 81 -19.38 0.79 -10.85
N HIS A 82 -18.47 0.45 -9.93
CA HIS A 82 -18.68 -0.57 -8.91
C HIS A 82 -19.95 -0.29 -8.10
N LEU A 83 -20.08 0.91 -7.52
CA LEU A 83 -21.24 1.28 -6.71
C LEU A 83 -22.54 1.30 -7.53
N TRP A 84 -22.47 1.71 -8.80
CA TRP A 84 -23.63 1.72 -9.69
C TRP A 84 -24.11 0.30 -10.03
N PHE A 85 -23.19 -0.62 -10.38
CA PHE A 85 -23.53 -2.00 -10.68
C PHE A 85 -24.04 -2.74 -9.44
N THR A 86 -23.41 -2.55 -8.27
CA THR A 86 -23.93 -3.10 -7.00
C THR A 86 -25.34 -2.60 -6.69
N ALA A 87 -25.62 -1.31 -6.93
CA ALA A 87 -26.96 -0.75 -6.71
C ALA A 87 -28.01 -1.31 -7.67
N ARG A 88 -27.61 -1.58 -8.92
CA ARG A 88 -28.49 -2.05 -9.99
C ARG A 88 -28.76 -3.54 -9.89
N ASP A 89 -27.71 -4.34 -9.75
CA ASP A 89 -27.72 -5.78 -10.00
C ASP A 89 -27.69 -6.61 -8.71
N GLU A 90 -27.12 -6.07 -7.61
CA GLU A 90 -26.86 -6.83 -6.37
C GLU A 90 -27.71 -6.39 -5.17
N THR A 91 -28.34 -5.21 -5.24
CA THR A 91 -29.08 -4.64 -4.11
C THR A 91 -30.58 -4.71 -4.35
N GLU A 92 -31.33 -5.38 -3.48
CA GLU A 92 -32.80 -5.39 -3.52
C GLU A 92 -33.41 -4.27 -2.66
N ASP A 93 -32.86 -4.02 -1.47
CA ASP A 93 -33.37 -3.03 -0.53
C ASP A 93 -33.30 -1.61 -1.09
N ARG A 94 -34.40 -0.88 -0.94
CA ARG A 94 -34.54 0.48 -1.43
C ARG A 94 -33.68 1.47 -0.64
N ALA A 95 -33.47 1.24 0.66
CA ALA A 95 -32.66 2.14 1.47
C ALA A 95 -31.16 1.99 1.12
N GLU A 96 -30.68 0.75 1.01
CA GLU A 96 -29.32 0.46 0.53
C GLU A 96 -29.07 1.00 -0.88
N ARG A 97 -29.98 0.74 -1.83
CA ARG A 97 -29.85 1.26 -3.20
C ARG A 97 -29.77 2.78 -3.22
N ARG A 98 -30.57 3.47 -2.40
CA ARG A 98 -30.51 4.93 -2.28
C ARG A 98 -29.16 5.41 -1.72
N SER A 99 -28.58 4.68 -0.77
CA SER A 99 -27.27 5.02 -0.21
C SER A 99 -26.17 4.89 -1.27
N LEU A 100 -26.17 3.82 -2.06
CA LEU A 100 -25.19 3.61 -3.14
C LEU A 100 -25.30 4.69 -4.21
N LEU A 101 -26.52 4.97 -4.69
CA LEU A 101 -26.74 6.01 -5.70
C LEU A 101 -26.39 7.42 -5.21
N ALA A 102 -26.52 7.71 -3.91
CA ALA A 102 -26.06 8.97 -3.35
C ALA A 102 -24.53 9.11 -3.40
N ALA A 103 -23.78 8.02 -3.17
CA ALA A 103 -22.33 8.01 -3.33
C ALA A 103 -21.91 8.15 -4.79
N VAL A 104 -22.61 7.49 -5.73
CA VAL A 104 -22.41 7.66 -7.19
C VAL A 104 -22.59 9.13 -7.60
N ALA A 105 -23.70 9.76 -7.21
CA ALA A 105 -23.97 11.16 -7.53
C ALA A 105 -22.88 12.14 -7.01
N ARG A 106 -22.26 11.80 -5.87
CA ARG A 106 -21.13 12.56 -5.34
C ARG A 106 -19.88 12.38 -6.21
N LEU A 107 -19.56 11.16 -6.62
CA LEU A 107 -18.41 10.88 -7.50
C LEU A 107 -18.56 11.53 -8.89
N GLU A 108 -19.78 11.73 -9.38
CA GLU A 108 -20.04 12.42 -10.66
C GLU A 108 -19.79 13.94 -10.60
N THR A 109 -19.87 14.53 -9.42
CA THR A 109 -19.86 16.01 -9.25
C THR A 109 -18.63 16.51 -8.52
N GLU A 110 -18.00 15.67 -7.70
CA GLU A 110 -16.84 16.00 -6.88
C GLU A 110 -15.64 15.13 -7.23
N LYS A 111 -14.43 15.66 -7.08
CA LYS A 111 -13.19 14.89 -7.08
C LYS A 111 -12.98 14.21 -5.71
N ALA A 112 -13.94 13.38 -5.29
CA ALA A 112 -13.91 12.73 -3.98
C ALA A 112 -12.99 11.50 -3.98
N ASP A 113 -12.06 11.44 -3.02
CA ASP A 113 -11.17 10.28 -2.81
C ASP A 113 -11.71 9.29 -1.77
N GLU A 114 -12.78 9.68 -1.06
CA GLU A 114 -13.45 8.82 -0.09
C GLU A 114 -14.97 9.06 -0.12
N VAL A 115 -15.72 7.96 -0.20
CA VAL A 115 -17.19 7.95 -0.11
C VAL A 115 -17.64 6.83 0.82
N SER A 116 -18.90 6.87 1.25
CA SER A 116 -19.47 5.81 2.08
C SER A 116 -20.86 5.45 1.59
N ALA A 117 -21.15 4.16 1.55
CA ALA A 117 -22.47 3.63 1.23
C ALA A 117 -22.73 2.38 2.05
N CYS A 118 -23.96 2.20 2.52
CA CYS A 118 -24.38 0.99 3.24
C CYS A 118 -23.49 0.62 4.46
N GLY A 119 -22.86 1.61 5.10
CA GLY A 119 -21.94 1.38 6.23
C GLY A 119 -20.54 0.89 5.86
N VAL A 120 -20.20 0.89 4.56
CA VAL A 120 -18.86 0.64 4.03
C VAL A 120 -18.24 1.97 3.61
N ARG A 121 -16.98 2.18 3.97
CA ARG A 121 -16.16 3.30 3.48
C ARG A 121 -15.32 2.80 2.31
N TYR A 122 -15.35 3.53 1.21
CA TYR A 122 -14.53 3.26 0.02
C TYR A 122 -13.54 4.39 -0.14
N ARG A 123 -12.29 4.05 -0.45
CA ARG A 123 -11.21 5.02 -0.60
C ARG A 123 -10.34 4.71 -1.82
N VAL A 124 -9.99 5.77 -2.54
CA VAL A 124 -8.89 5.76 -3.52
C VAL A 124 -7.58 5.71 -2.73
N VAL A 125 -6.83 4.64 -2.89
CA VAL A 125 -5.52 4.45 -2.27
C VAL A 125 -4.42 4.68 -3.29
N ARG A 126 -3.28 5.15 -2.79
CA ARG A 126 -2.04 5.30 -3.54
C ARG A 126 -1.01 4.35 -2.94
N ALA A 127 -0.31 3.62 -3.79
CA ALA A 127 0.91 2.90 -3.45
C ALA A 127 2.03 3.34 -4.39
N ASP A 128 3.27 3.03 -4.01
CA ASP A 128 4.43 3.20 -4.88
C ASP A 128 5.03 1.83 -5.19
N GLU A 129 5.23 1.53 -6.47
CA GLU A 129 5.92 0.31 -6.88
C GLU A 129 7.43 0.50 -6.71
N PHE A 130 8.10 -0.47 -6.11
CA PHE A 130 9.55 -0.47 -5.94
C PHE A 130 10.17 -1.79 -6.39
N ALA A 131 11.43 -1.72 -6.78
CA ALA A 131 12.26 -2.88 -7.07
C ALA A 131 13.61 -2.74 -6.36
N ARG A 132 14.26 -3.88 -6.08
CA ARG A 132 15.64 -3.87 -5.60
C ARG A 132 16.62 -3.82 -6.76
N ILE A 133 17.76 -3.16 -6.56
CA ILE A 133 18.83 -3.02 -7.56
C ILE A 133 20.21 -3.23 -6.93
N GLY A 134 21.10 -3.90 -7.69
CA GLY A 134 22.47 -4.21 -7.31
C GLY A 134 23.33 -4.36 -8.55
N ASP A 135 24.55 -3.81 -8.53
CA ASP A 135 25.47 -3.80 -9.67
C ASP A 135 24.82 -3.34 -11.00
N GLY A 136 23.91 -2.36 -10.90
CA GLY A 136 23.18 -1.81 -12.05
C GLY A 136 22.11 -2.72 -12.65
N ARG A 137 21.74 -3.82 -11.97
CA ARG A 137 20.71 -4.77 -12.43
C ARG A 137 19.58 -4.86 -11.41
N LEU A 138 18.35 -4.91 -11.91
CA LEU A 138 17.19 -5.20 -11.07
C LEU A 138 17.26 -6.63 -10.54
N GLU A 139 16.69 -6.84 -9.36
CA GLU A 139 16.45 -8.15 -8.79
C GLU A 139 15.55 -8.97 -9.75
N PRO A 140 15.97 -10.16 -10.19
CA PRO A 140 15.11 -11.08 -10.93
C PRO A 140 14.14 -11.80 -9.97
N PRO A 141 13.08 -12.45 -10.49
CA PRO A 141 12.28 -13.39 -9.71
C PRO A 141 13.19 -14.40 -8.98
N ARG A 142 12.87 -14.66 -7.72
CA ARG A 142 13.61 -15.60 -6.87
C ARG A 142 13.17 -17.02 -7.17
N ALA A 143 14.04 -17.99 -6.86
CA ALA A 143 13.70 -19.40 -7.07
C ALA A 143 12.55 -19.87 -6.17
N THR A 144 12.32 -19.18 -5.05
CA THR A 144 11.18 -19.44 -4.15
C THR A 144 9.97 -18.57 -4.43
N ASP A 145 10.03 -17.64 -5.40
CA ASP A 145 8.85 -16.87 -5.76
C ASP A 145 7.84 -17.79 -6.48
N PRO A 146 6.52 -17.57 -6.33
CA PRO A 146 5.53 -18.34 -7.06
C PRO A 146 5.70 -18.13 -8.58
N ASP A 147 6.12 -19.18 -9.28
CA ASP A 147 6.08 -19.25 -10.73
C ASP A 147 4.64 -19.60 -11.18
N ASP A 148 4.12 -18.87 -12.16
CA ASP A 148 2.89 -19.28 -12.85
C ASP A 148 3.25 -20.29 -13.93
N ASP A 149 2.93 -21.56 -13.69
CA ASP A 149 3.20 -22.68 -14.59
C ASP A 149 2.21 -22.76 -15.79
N GLY A 150 1.32 -21.79 -15.95
CA GLY A 150 0.31 -21.76 -17.00
C GLY A 150 0.88 -21.45 -18.39
N TRP A 151 0.98 -22.46 -19.26
CA TRP A 151 1.09 -22.24 -20.72
C TRP A 151 -0.26 -21.86 -21.36
N ASP A 152 -1.30 -21.74 -20.54
CA ASP A 152 -2.63 -21.34 -20.97
C ASP A 152 -2.69 -19.82 -21.11
N LEU A 153 -2.52 -19.33 -22.33
CA LEU A 153 -2.60 -17.91 -22.65
C LEU A 153 -3.98 -17.29 -22.37
N ASP A 154 -5.01 -18.13 -22.20
CA ASP A 154 -6.37 -17.71 -21.87
C ASP A 154 -6.65 -17.75 -20.35
N ALA A 155 -5.72 -18.28 -19.54
CA ALA A 155 -5.85 -18.27 -18.10
C ALA A 155 -5.72 -16.82 -17.58
N THR A 156 -6.75 -16.35 -16.89
CA THR A 156 -6.69 -15.07 -16.17
C THR A 156 -5.97 -15.31 -14.86
N GLU A 157 -4.80 -14.69 -14.69
CA GLU A 157 -4.11 -14.70 -13.41
C GLU A 157 -5.03 -14.09 -12.32
N PRO A 158 -5.22 -14.77 -11.18
CA PRO A 158 -6.01 -14.18 -10.11
C PRO A 158 -5.29 -12.95 -9.58
N CYS A 159 -6.05 -11.87 -9.41
CA CYS A 159 -5.55 -10.65 -8.78
C CYS A 159 -4.97 -10.99 -7.40
N ARG A 160 -3.67 -10.74 -7.22
CA ARG A 160 -2.95 -11.10 -5.98
C ARG A 160 -3.30 -10.20 -4.80
N THR A 161 -3.92 -9.06 -5.08
CA THR A 161 -4.23 -8.02 -4.09
C THR A 161 -5.72 -7.90 -3.80
N ASP A 162 -6.59 -8.59 -4.54
CA ASP A 162 -8.01 -8.60 -4.22
C ASP A 162 -8.25 -9.24 -2.85
N GLY A 163 -8.99 -8.53 -2.01
CA GLY A 163 -9.22 -8.92 -0.62
C GLY A 163 -8.00 -8.79 0.30
N PHE A 164 -6.86 -8.28 -0.17
CA PHE A 164 -5.67 -8.10 0.66
C PHE A 164 -5.93 -7.04 1.74
N VAL A 165 -5.70 -7.40 2.99
CA VAL A 165 -5.92 -6.53 4.14
C VAL A 165 -4.62 -5.84 4.53
N VAL A 166 -4.58 -4.52 4.45
CA VAL A 166 -3.48 -3.69 4.93
C VAL A 166 -3.49 -3.71 6.47
N ASP A 167 -2.71 -4.63 7.04
CA ASP A 167 -2.56 -4.83 8.48
C ASP A 167 -1.14 -4.49 8.93
N HIS A 168 -0.92 -3.27 9.39
CA HIS A 168 0.40 -2.84 9.88
C HIS A 168 0.88 -3.64 11.10
N ALA A 169 -0.04 -4.21 11.89
CA ALA A 169 0.30 -4.99 13.05
C ALA A 169 0.73 -6.44 12.71
N ALA A 170 0.47 -6.90 11.49
CA ALA A 170 0.82 -8.26 11.08
C ALA A 170 2.34 -8.47 11.16
N ALA A 171 2.74 -9.56 11.82
CA ALA A 171 4.15 -9.91 11.90
C ALA A 171 4.65 -10.44 10.56
N VAL A 172 5.86 -10.05 10.20
CA VAL A 172 6.52 -10.41 8.94
C VAL A 172 7.82 -11.18 9.19
N GLY A 173 8.32 -11.85 8.16
CA GLY A 173 9.66 -12.44 8.18
C GLY A 173 10.75 -11.37 8.28
N LEU A 174 11.98 -11.79 8.60
CA LEU A 174 13.11 -10.87 8.78
C LEU A 174 13.42 -10.11 7.49
N SER A 175 13.41 -10.81 6.36
CA SER A 175 13.75 -10.24 5.06
C SER A 175 12.74 -9.17 4.62
N GLU A 176 11.44 -9.43 4.81
CA GLU A 176 10.39 -8.43 4.58
C GLU A 176 10.50 -7.27 5.57
N GLY A 177 10.80 -7.54 6.85
CA GLY A 177 11.02 -6.51 7.86
C GLY A 177 12.15 -5.54 7.50
N VAL A 178 13.28 -6.08 7.02
CA VAL A 178 14.39 -5.28 6.47
C VAL A 178 13.95 -4.50 5.23
N GLY A 179 13.13 -5.11 4.36
CA GLY A 179 12.51 -4.44 3.23
C GLY A 179 11.71 -3.21 3.66
N ARG A 180 10.74 -3.39 4.57
CA ARG A 180 9.92 -2.31 5.14
C ARG A 180 10.76 -1.22 5.78
N ALA A 181 11.79 -1.59 6.55
CA ALA A 181 12.72 -0.63 7.15
C ALA A 181 13.50 0.19 6.09
N GLY A 182 13.88 -0.44 4.97
CA GLY A 182 14.51 0.25 3.84
C GLY A 182 13.58 1.24 3.14
N LEU A 183 12.27 0.96 3.10
CA LEU A 183 11.27 1.86 2.52
C LEU A 183 11.02 3.11 3.38
N LEU A 184 11.35 3.09 4.67
CA LEU A 184 11.21 4.26 5.55
C LEU A 184 12.06 5.46 5.12
N GLN A 185 13.04 5.26 4.23
CA GLN A 185 13.90 6.34 3.71
C GLN A 185 13.54 6.77 2.28
N LEU A 186 12.37 6.35 1.77
CA LEU A 186 11.92 6.75 0.43
C LEU A 186 11.00 7.96 0.44
N ALA A 187 11.50 9.07 -0.11
CA ALA A 187 10.74 10.24 -0.52
C ALA A 187 11.01 10.58 -1.98
N TYR A 188 10.03 11.25 -2.60
CA TYR A 188 10.21 11.83 -3.92
C TYR A 188 11.11 13.06 -3.83
N THR A 189 12.34 12.96 -4.32
CA THR A 189 13.32 14.07 -4.27
C THR A 189 13.47 14.83 -5.59
N ALA A 190 13.23 14.19 -6.73
CA ALA A 190 13.48 14.78 -8.04
C ALA A 190 12.51 15.91 -8.41
N ASP A 191 13.01 16.99 -9.00
CA ASP A 191 12.21 18.19 -9.38
C ASP A 191 11.11 17.95 -10.42
N ARG A 192 11.14 16.79 -11.09
CA ARG A 192 10.05 16.37 -11.99
C ARG A 192 8.73 16.08 -11.25
N PHE A 193 8.81 15.84 -9.93
CA PHE A 193 7.62 15.62 -9.10
C PHE A 193 7.09 16.95 -8.56
N PRO A 194 5.77 17.18 -8.59
CA PRO A 194 5.15 18.38 -8.03
C PRO A 194 5.57 18.64 -6.58
N ALA A 195 5.73 19.91 -6.21
CA ALA A 195 6.28 20.29 -4.90
C ALA A 195 5.42 19.80 -3.72
N ASP A 196 4.11 19.82 -3.89
CA ASP A 196 3.13 19.26 -2.95
C ASP A 196 3.30 17.75 -2.77
N VAL A 197 3.51 17.01 -3.86
CA VAL A 197 3.76 15.55 -3.81
C VAL A 197 5.08 15.22 -3.11
N ARG A 198 6.13 16.01 -3.35
CA ARG A 198 7.41 15.84 -2.66
C ARG A 198 7.28 16.09 -1.16
N ALA A 199 6.59 17.17 -0.78
CA ALA A 199 6.34 17.50 0.61
C ALA A 199 5.49 16.42 1.32
N ASP A 200 4.42 15.94 0.68
CA ASP A 200 3.57 14.87 1.20
C ASP A 200 4.35 13.55 1.37
N SER A 201 5.27 13.24 0.47
CA SER A 201 6.12 12.04 0.60
C SER A 201 7.18 12.13 1.70
N ASP A 202 7.44 13.32 2.24
CA ASP A 202 8.45 13.55 3.26
C ASP A 202 7.86 13.72 4.67
N VAL A 203 6.53 13.85 4.78
CA VAL A 203 5.82 14.14 6.03
C VAL A 203 4.76 13.06 6.27
N ASP A 204 4.73 12.49 7.48
CA ASP A 204 3.62 11.63 7.86
C ASP A 204 2.36 12.47 8.11
N GLN A 205 1.32 12.31 7.30
CA GLN A 205 0.05 13.01 7.51
C GLN A 205 -0.70 12.58 8.79
N TYR A 206 -0.30 11.46 9.43
CA TYR A 206 -0.91 10.91 10.64
C TYR A 206 -0.10 11.14 11.92
N GLY A 207 1.04 11.85 11.84
CA GLY A 207 1.90 12.20 12.98
C GLY A 207 2.70 13.49 12.73
N PRO A 208 3.32 14.12 13.75
CA PRO A 208 4.17 15.30 13.52
C PRO A 208 5.50 14.98 12.81
N SER A 209 5.78 13.70 12.55
CA SER A 209 7.09 13.22 12.11
C SER A 209 7.34 13.39 10.61
N ARG A 210 8.54 13.86 10.29
CA ARG A 210 9.13 13.67 8.96
C ARG A 210 9.60 12.24 8.79
N ILE A 211 9.38 11.70 7.59
CA ILE A 211 9.76 10.34 7.23
C ILE A 211 11.29 10.29 7.02
N HIS A 212 11.92 11.39 6.56
CA HIS A 212 13.35 11.45 6.27
C HIS A 212 14.12 12.43 7.16
N PRO A 213 15.39 12.12 7.48
CA PRO A 213 16.27 13.07 8.13
C PRO A 213 16.67 14.21 7.18
N LEU A 214 16.83 15.41 7.74
CA LEU A 214 17.44 16.53 7.06
C LEU A 214 18.94 16.55 7.33
N MET A 215 19.72 16.98 6.35
CA MET A 215 21.13 17.28 6.51
C MET A 215 21.31 18.78 6.31
N ASP A 216 21.84 19.47 7.32
CA ASP A 216 22.17 20.89 7.18
C ASP A 216 23.43 21.10 6.30
N GLU A 217 23.74 22.36 5.99
CA GLU A 217 24.91 22.73 5.18
C GLU A 217 26.27 22.34 5.81
N HIS A 218 26.26 21.94 7.08
CA HIS A 218 27.43 21.48 7.83
C HIS A 218 27.48 19.95 7.94
N GLY A 219 26.50 19.25 7.39
CA GLY A 219 26.39 17.81 7.42
C GLY A 219 25.82 17.21 8.70
N ASN A 220 25.18 18.02 9.54
CA ASN A 220 24.47 17.52 10.71
C ASN A 220 23.14 16.93 10.28
N ILE A 221 22.89 15.69 10.71
CA ILE A 221 21.67 14.95 10.41
C ILE A 221 20.67 15.19 11.55
N THR A 222 19.51 15.77 11.24
CA THR A 222 18.40 15.95 12.18
C THR A 222 17.19 15.17 11.71
N TYR A 223 16.67 14.31 12.57
CA TYR A 223 15.35 13.70 12.39
C TYR A 223 14.30 14.70 12.89
N GLY A 224 13.23 14.91 12.13
CA GLY A 224 12.15 15.83 12.54
C GLY A 224 11.59 15.50 13.93
N THR A 225 11.13 16.52 14.65
CA THR A 225 10.49 16.39 15.98
C THR A 225 9.06 15.91 15.84
#